data_AF-A0A833DY66-F1
#
_entry.id   AF-A0A833DY66-F1
#
_cell.length_a   1.000
_cell.length_b   1.000
_cell.length_c   1.000
_cell.angle_alpha   90.00
_cell.angle_beta   90.00
_cell.angle_gamma   90.00
#
_symmetry.space_group_name_H-M   'P 1'
#
loop_
_entity.id
_entity.type
_entity.pdbx_description
1 polymer ?
#
loop_
_entity_poly.entity_id
_entity_poly.type
_entity_poly.pdbx_seq_one_letter_code
_entity_poly.pdbx_strand_id
1 'polypeptide(L)'
;MSVIGIAELPLHSGKVPPWMAKYMKRLAKAIVEVIVEEYGPREVVKRLADPIWFQAFNNAIGMDWDSSGSTTVTLGILRQVVEENPHLGIV
;
A
#
# COMPACT_ATOMS: atom_id res chain seq x y z
N MET A 1 31.69 -18.96 -9.63
CA MET A 1 30.35 -18.72 -9.05
C MET A 1 29.37 -18.66 -10.20
N SER A 2 28.35 -19.52 -10.22
CA SER A 2 27.25 -19.42 -11.19
C SER A 2 26.26 -18.37 -10.68
N VAL A 3 25.87 -17.41 -11.52
CA VAL A 3 24.80 -16.45 -11.19
C VAL A 3 23.51 -17.23 -10.95
N ILE A 4 22.84 -17.00 -9.81
CA ILE A 4 21.67 -17.76 -9.36
C ILE A 4 20.34 -16.99 -9.57
N GLY A 5 20.40 -15.83 -10.21
CA GLY A 5 19.23 -15.00 -10.53
C GLY A 5 19.65 -13.62 -11.04
N ILE A 6 18.83 -13.03 -11.91
CA ILE A 6 19.00 -11.66 -12.40
C ILE A 6 17.72 -10.91 -12.01
N ALA A 7 17.88 -9.76 -11.35
CA ALA A 7 16.80 -8.83 -11.05
C ALA A 7 17.03 -7.55 -11.86
N GLU A 8 16.08 -7.22 -12.73
CA GLU A 8 16.06 -5.94 -13.42
C GLU A 8 15.30 -4.94 -12.55
N LEU A 9 15.91 -3.78 -12.29
CA LEU A 9 15.31 -2.70 -11.50
C LEU A 9 15.20 -1.46 -12.40
N PRO A 10 14.24 -1.45 -13.36
CA PRO A 10 14.06 -0.32 -14.25
C PRO A 10 13.61 0.91 -13.46
N LEU A 11 14.11 2.09 -13.85
CA LEU A 11 13.66 3.34 -13.26
C LEU A 11 12.29 3.70 -13.83
N HIS A 12 11.25 3.51 -13.02
CA HIS A 12 9.91 3.96 -13.33
C HIS A 12 9.82 5.48 -13.25
N SER A 13 9.41 6.12 -14.35
CA SER A 13 9.15 7.56 -14.41
C SER A 13 7.67 7.83 -14.57
N GLY A 14 7.21 8.98 -14.06
CA GLY A 14 5.81 9.38 -14.11
C GLY A 14 5.12 9.33 -12.75
N LYS A 15 3.80 9.52 -12.77
CA LYS A 15 2.94 9.54 -11.59
C LYS A 15 1.83 8.51 -11.78
N VAL A 16 1.33 7.96 -10.68
CA VAL A 16 0.14 7.11 -10.73
C VAL A 16 -1.01 7.88 -11.38
N PRO A 17 -1.61 7.35 -12.46
CA PRO A 17 -2.74 8.01 -13.11
C PRO A 17 -3.92 8.21 -12.15
N PRO A 18 -4.67 9.32 -12.24
CA PRO A 18 -5.79 9.59 -11.31
C PRO A 18 -6.86 8.48 -11.28
N TRP A 19 -7.13 7.86 -12.43
CA TRP A 19 -8.08 6.75 -12.51
C TRP A 19 -7.59 5.53 -11.74
N MET A 20 -6.29 5.26 -11.74
CA MET A 20 -5.68 4.14 -11.02
C MET A 20 -5.70 4.40 -9.52
N ALA A 21 -5.31 5.61 -9.10
CA ALA A 21 -5.38 6.03 -7.70
C ALA A 21 -6.80 5.86 -7.09
N LYS A 22 -7.85 6.08 -7.89
CA LYS A 22 -9.24 5.81 -7.48
C LYS A 22 -9.47 4.33 -7.14
N TYR A 23 -8.93 3.40 -7.92
CA TYR A 23 -9.03 1.97 -7.64
C TYR A 23 -8.16 1.57 -6.44
N MET A 24 -6.92 2.05 -6.38
CA MET A 24 -6.00 1.80 -5.26
C MET A 24 -6.65 2.19 -3.93
N LYS A 25 -7.27 3.37 -3.88
CA LYS A 25 -7.95 3.88 -2.70
C LYS A 25 -9.17 3.04 -2.29
N ARG A 26 -9.95 2.55 -3.26
CA ARG A 26 -11.08 1.63 -2.98
C ARG A 26 -10.60 0.31 -2.39
N LEU A 27 -9.54 -0.26 -2.94
CA LEU A 27 -8.94 -1.50 -2.43
C LEU A 27 -8.31 -1.31 -1.05
N ALA A 28 -7.52 -0.25 -0.88
CA ALA A 28 -6.91 0.10 0.39
C ALA A 28 -7.96 0.28 1.48
N LYS A 29 -9.04 1.01 1.20
CA LYS A 29 -10.17 1.17 2.12
C LYS A 29 -10.78 -0.17 2.53
N ALA A 30 -11.14 -1.02 1.56
CA ALA A 30 -11.76 -2.30 1.85
C ALA A 30 -10.88 -3.22 2.71
N ILE A 31 -9.58 -3.28 2.43
CA ILE A 31 -8.62 -4.08 3.22
C ILE A 31 -8.50 -3.52 4.64
N VAL A 32 -8.39 -2.19 4.78
CA VAL A 32 -8.29 -1.52 6.08
C VAL A 32 -9.56 -1.69 6.89
N GLU A 33 -10.74 -1.56 6.30
CA GLU A 33 -12.04 -1.80 6.96
C GLU A 33 -12.09 -3.20 7.59
N VAL A 34 -11.76 -4.25 6.82
CA VAL A 34 -11.73 -5.62 7.34
C VAL A 34 -10.72 -5.77 8.48
N ILE A 35 -9.54 -5.15 8.38
CA ILE A 35 -8.55 -5.20 9.46
C ILE A 35 -9.09 -4.53 10.73
N VAL A 36 -9.74 -3.37 10.59
CA VAL A 36 -10.28 -2.61 11.72
C VAL A 36 -11.45 -3.36 12.36
N GLU A 37 -12.36 -3.93 11.56
CA GLU A 37 -13.51 -4.69 12.04
C GLU A 37 -13.08 -5.94 12.83
N GLU A 38 -12.06 -6.66 12.37
CA GLU A 38 -11.62 -7.92 12.96
C GLU A 38 -10.60 -7.74 14.11
N TYR A 39 -9.72 -6.75 14.02
CA TYR A 39 -8.55 -6.62 14.91
C TYR A 39 -8.40 -5.24 15.58
N GLY A 40 -9.22 -4.27 15.19
CA GLY A 40 -9.14 -2.89 15.66
C GLY A 40 -8.08 -2.02 14.96
N PRO A 41 -8.14 -0.70 15.16
CA PRO A 41 -7.33 0.27 14.42
C PRO A 41 -5.82 0.14 14.62
N ARG A 42 -5.38 -0.26 15.82
CA ARG A 42 -3.95 -0.40 16.12
C ARG A 42 -3.26 -1.46 15.28
N GLU A 43 -3.99 -2.48 14.87
CA GLU A 43 -3.44 -3.58 14.09
C GLU A 43 -3.07 -3.14 12.67
N VAL A 44 -3.75 -2.12 12.12
CA VAL A 44 -3.38 -1.51 10.81
C VAL A 44 -1.95 -0.98 10.87
N VAL A 45 -1.62 -0.20 11.89
CA VAL A 45 -0.28 0.38 12.08
C VAL A 45 0.77 -0.71 12.30
N LYS A 46 0.44 -1.72 13.12
CA LYS A 46 1.34 -2.84 13.39
C LYS A 46 1.67 -3.65 12.13
N ARG A 47 0.68 -3.89 11.27
CA ARG A 47 0.87 -4.59 9.99
C ARG A 47 1.65 -3.76 8.99
N LEU A 48 1.36 -2.47 8.89
CA LEU A 48 2.13 -1.56 8.04
C LEU A 48 3.58 -1.38 8.49
N ALA A 49 3.90 -1.65 9.75
CA ALA A 49 5.27 -1.65 10.27
C ALA A 49 6.07 -2.90 9.87
N ASP A 50 5.42 -3.99 9.46
CA ASP A 50 6.10 -5.16 8.90
C ASP A 50 6.43 -4.90 7.41
N PRO A 51 7.71 -4.96 7.00
CA PRO A 51 8.12 -4.58 5.65
C PRO A 51 7.58 -5.54 4.58
N ILE A 52 7.43 -6.83 4.89
CA ILE A 52 6.90 -7.83 3.96
C ILE A 52 5.40 -7.59 3.78
N TRP A 53 4.69 -7.34 4.88
CA TRP A 53 3.27 -7.04 4.84
C TRP A 53 2.99 -5.72 4.12
N PHE A 54 3.78 -4.66 4.40
CA PHE A 54 3.68 -3.39 3.69
C PHE A 54 3.86 -3.58 2.18
N GLN A 55 4.87 -4.35 1.75
CA GLN A 55 5.10 -4.61 0.34
C GLN A 55 3.96 -5.45 -0.28
N ALA A 56 3.45 -6.44 0.45
CA ALA A 56 2.29 -7.22 0.00
C ALA A 56 1.05 -6.34 -0.16
N PHE A 57 0.80 -5.44 0.79
CA PHE A 57 -0.29 -4.47 0.72
C PHE A 57 -0.13 -3.50 -0.46
N ASN A 58 1.06 -2.92 -0.63
CA ASN A 58 1.44 -2.09 -1.79
C ASN A 58 1.07 -2.79 -3.11
N ASN A 59 1.49 -4.05 -3.27
CA ASN A 59 1.21 -4.82 -4.47
C ASN A 59 -0.28 -5.13 -4.63
N ALA A 60 -0.96 -5.49 -3.53
CA ALA A 60 -2.38 -5.81 -3.53
C ALA A 60 -3.28 -4.63 -3.94
N ILE A 61 -2.87 -3.40 -3.64
CA ILE A 61 -3.62 -2.20 -4.06
C ILE A 61 -3.26 -1.76 -5.49
N GLY A 62 -2.34 -2.44 -6.18
CA GLY A 62 -2.03 -2.25 -7.59
C GLY A 62 -0.69 -1.58 -7.89
N MET A 63 0.20 -1.41 -6.91
CA MET A 63 1.57 -0.95 -7.20
C MET A 63 2.46 -2.10 -7.67
N ASP A 64 3.42 -1.79 -8.54
CA ASP A 64 4.49 -2.72 -8.88
C ASP A 64 5.54 -2.75 -7.77
N TRP A 65 6.11 -3.93 -7.54
CA TRP A 65 7.03 -4.19 -6.42
C TRP A 65 8.38 -3.48 -6.55
N ASP A 66 8.81 -3.22 -7.79
CA ASP A 66 10.06 -2.57 -8.16
C ASP A 66 9.88 -1.05 -8.41
N SER A 67 8.70 -0.51 -8.11
CA SER A 67 8.44 0.92 -8.23
C SER A 67 9.16 1.70 -7.13
N SER A 68 9.98 2.67 -7.54
CA SER A 68 10.67 3.60 -6.63
C SER A 68 9.72 4.45 -5.79
N GLY A 69 8.47 4.60 -6.22
CA GLY A 69 7.42 5.33 -5.53
C GLY A 69 6.58 4.51 -4.54
N SER A 70 6.85 3.22 -4.37
CA SER A 70 6.01 2.29 -3.58
C SER A 70 5.62 2.85 -2.21
N THR A 71 6.60 3.28 -1.41
CA THR A 71 6.35 3.83 -0.07
C THR A 71 5.54 5.12 -0.12
N THR A 72 5.95 6.08 -0.96
CA THR A 72 5.31 7.40 -1.03
C THR A 72 3.87 7.31 -1.52
N VAL A 73 3.62 6.52 -2.56
CA VAL A 73 2.29 6.36 -3.14
C VAL A 73 1.38 5.59 -2.18
N THR A 74 1.84 4.46 -1.63
CA THR A 74 1.03 3.65 -0.72
C THR A 74 0.62 4.44 0.52
N LEU A 75 1.56 5.18 1.14
CA LEU A 75 1.24 6.06 2.26
C LEU A 75 0.33 7.22 1.85
N GLY A 76 0.51 7.78 0.65
CA GLY A 76 -0.37 8.83 0.12
C GLY A 76 -1.82 8.38 -0.09
N ILE A 77 -2.01 7.14 -0.54
CA ILE A 77 -3.34 6.52 -0.67
C ILE A 77 -3.92 6.22 0.71
N LEU A 78 -3.16 5.62 1.62
CA LEU A 78 -3.60 5.32 2.98
C LEU A 78 -3.99 6.57 3.76
N ARG A 79 -3.23 7.66 3.61
CA ARG A 79 -3.56 8.95 4.23
C ARG A 79 -4.95 9.43 3.78
N GLN A 80 -5.25 9.39 2.48
CA GLN A 80 -6.57 9.78 1.98
C GLN A 80 -7.67 8.86 2.50
N VAL A 81 -7.40 7.55 2.61
CA VAL A 81 -8.36 6.59 3.21
C VAL A 81 -8.66 6.97 4.66
N VAL A 82 -7.64 7.23 5.47
CA VAL A 82 -7.81 7.57 6.90
C VAL A 82 -8.54 8.90 7.07
N GLU A 83 -8.12 9.95 6.34
CA GLU A 83 -8.72 11.28 6.43
C GLU A 83 -10.20 11.29 6.02
N GLU A 84 -10.58 10.49 5.02
CA GLU A 84 -11.98 10.41 4.55
C GLU A 84 -12.86 9.44 5.34
N ASN A 85 -12.26 8.59 6.18
CA ASN A 85 -12.97 7.55 6.93
C ASN A 85 -12.59 7.61 8.43
N PRO A 86 -12.91 8.71 9.14
CA PRO A 86 -12.51 8.90 10.54
C PRO A 86 -13.10 7.87 11.51
N HIS A 87 -14.20 7.21 11.12
CA HIS A 87 -14.80 6.11 11.89
C HIS A 87 -13.88 4.88 12.02
N LEU A 88 -12.86 4.76 11.16
CA LEU A 88 -11.85 3.70 11.27
C LEU A 88 -10.98 3.83 12.53
N GLY A 89 -10.93 5.00 13.17
CA GLY A 89 -10.22 5.20 14.44
C GLY A 89 -8.69 5.05 14.35
N ILE A 90 -8.12 5.15 13.16
CA ILE A 90 -6.68 5.12 12.90
C ILE A 90 -6.14 6.53 13.15
N VAL A 91 -5.25 6.68 14.13
CA VAL A 91 -4.64 7.94 14.58
C VAL A 91 -3.15 7.97 14.29
#